data_AF-A0A821XCQ9-F1
#
_entry.id   AF-A0A821XCQ9-F1
#
_cell.length_a   1.000
_cell.length_b   1.000
_cell.length_c   1.000
_cell.angle_alpha   90.00
_cell.angle_beta   90.00
_cell.angle_gamma   90.00
#
_symmetry.space_group_name_H-M   'P 1'
#
loop_
_entity.id
_entity.type
_entity.pdbx_description
1 polymer ?
#
loop_
_entity_poly.entity_id
_entity_poly.type
_entity_poly.pdbx_seq_one_letter_code
_entity_poly.pdbx_strand_id
1 'polypeptide(L)'
;MVLSLFVLIGWFVCIFICYYVIRPISNKLIRFFLIFFLCILLTYITCKNLPRFYVSSLIIVALCWLMSIRLISLILFSKTTLLTYQTFLLKILWIYLPILPKNKVKNQWSIIYHIILIIIKLLINHWIYRWFIKCGMEVSYERTFLFYLFIMTISYIFDIEMIIIRILTRDKYTLESFTNFPILSLSLREFWGQRYNHIINTILKESIFEPIRLEFSSSTIAALITFIISGLLHVHACFVAFDDKSILFPTFMFFFLHAIACSIETHMKIKRPEHAGWILTHAFLLITSPLMIRPFIEKGCPFIMINPPPLINIEWIPKLSLPKFCPQ
;
A
#
# COMPACT_ATOMS: atom_id res chain seq x y z
N MET A 1 -23.16 9.13 9.30
CA MET A 1 -23.85 8.42 8.19
C MET A 1 -24.19 9.34 7.01
N VAL A 2 -24.72 10.56 7.24
CA VAL A 2 -25.04 11.50 6.14
C VAL A 2 -23.78 12.01 5.41
N LEU A 3 -22.74 12.43 6.14
CA LEU A 3 -21.49 12.93 5.55
C LEU A 3 -20.75 11.87 4.70
N SER A 4 -20.79 10.60 5.10
CA SER A 4 -20.15 9.50 4.37
C SER A 4 -20.83 9.20 3.03
N LEU A 5 -22.15 9.33 2.95
CA LEU A 5 -22.89 9.15 1.70
C LEU A 5 -22.62 10.30 0.72
N PHE A 6 -22.61 11.55 1.21
CA PHE A 6 -22.27 12.72 0.38
C PHE A 6 -20.86 12.63 -0.21
N VAL A 7 -19.88 12.19 0.57
CA VAL A 7 -18.51 12.00 0.09
C VAL A 7 -18.45 10.93 -1.00
N LEU A 8 -19.12 9.79 -0.80
CA LEU A 8 -19.17 8.72 -1.79
C LEU A 8 -19.83 9.18 -3.09
N ILE A 9 -20.96 9.88 -3.00
CA ILE A 9 -21.63 10.50 -4.15
C ILE A 9 -20.69 11.50 -4.84
N GLY A 10 -19.95 12.30 -4.08
CA GLY A 10 -18.95 13.23 -4.60
C GLY A 10 -17.88 12.55 -5.45
N TRP A 11 -17.35 11.41 -5.00
CA TRP A 11 -16.40 10.62 -5.79
C TRP A 11 -17.03 10.02 -7.05
N PHE A 12 -18.27 9.51 -7.00
CA PHE A 12 -18.96 9.01 -8.19
C PHE A 12 -19.24 10.13 -9.23
N VAL A 13 -19.72 11.28 -8.77
CA VAL A 13 -19.93 12.46 -9.60
C VAL A 13 -18.60 12.93 -10.21
N CYS A 14 -17.50 12.90 -9.44
CA CYS A 14 -16.17 13.22 -9.93
C CYS A 14 -15.75 12.31 -11.08
N ILE A 15 -15.91 10.98 -10.95
CA ILE A 15 -15.60 10.01 -12.02
C ILE A 15 -16.37 10.35 -13.30
N PHE A 16 -17.65 10.69 -13.17
CA PHE A 16 -18.51 11.06 -14.30
C PHE A 16 -18.04 12.38 -14.97
N ILE A 17 -17.80 13.44 -14.18
CA ILE A 17 -17.29 14.74 -14.66
C ILE A 17 -15.93 14.57 -15.34
N CYS A 18 -15.04 13.75 -14.75
CA CYS A 18 -13.72 13.45 -15.31
C CYS A 18 -13.85 12.90 -16.74
N TYR A 19 -14.73 11.92 -16.93
CA TYR A 19 -14.87 11.27 -18.23
C TYR A 19 -15.58 12.13 -19.28
N TYR A 20 -16.71 12.75 -18.93
CA TYR A 20 -17.57 13.43 -19.91
C TYR A 20 -17.25 14.91 -20.11
N VAL A 21 -16.64 15.58 -19.11
CA VAL A 21 -16.42 17.04 -19.14
C VAL A 21 -14.94 17.39 -19.23
N ILE A 22 -14.10 16.80 -18.36
CA ILE A 22 -12.68 17.19 -18.29
C ILE A 22 -11.86 16.52 -19.40
N ARG A 23 -12.03 15.21 -19.61
CA ARG A 23 -11.25 14.45 -20.59
C ARG A 23 -11.33 15.01 -22.03
N PRO A 24 -12.49 15.49 -22.54
CA PRO A 24 -12.58 16.05 -23.89
C PRO A 24 -11.83 17.36 -24.10
N ILE A 25 -11.43 18.06 -23.02
CA ILE A 25 -10.71 19.34 -23.13
C ILE A 25 -9.34 19.11 -23.79
N SER A 26 -9.07 19.83 -24.88
CA SER A 26 -7.84 19.67 -25.67
C SER A 26 -6.58 20.02 -24.88
N ASN A 27 -6.62 21.11 -24.10
CA ASN A 27 -5.47 21.62 -23.36
C ASN A 27 -5.14 20.74 -22.12
N LYS A 28 -3.95 20.12 -22.12
CA LYS A 28 -3.44 19.25 -21.04
C LYS A 28 -3.27 20.01 -19.71
N LEU A 29 -2.88 21.28 -19.74
CA LEU A 29 -2.72 22.10 -18.53
C LEU A 29 -4.07 22.41 -17.87
N ILE A 30 -5.08 22.79 -18.66
CA ILE A 30 -6.43 23.02 -18.14
C ILE A 30 -6.98 21.73 -17.51
N ARG A 31 -6.82 20.59 -18.19
CA ARG A 31 -7.18 19.28 -17.64
C ARG A 31 -6.50 19.02 -16.30
N PHE A 32 -5.19 19.27 -16.21
CA PHE A 32 -4.40 19.08 -14.99
C PHE A 32 -4.95 19.90 -13.83
N PHE A 33 -5.14 21.21 -14.00
CA PHE A 33 -5.62 22.06 -12.91
C PHE A 33 -7.03 21.68 -12.45
N LEU A 34 -7.94 21.37 -13.38
CA LEU A 34 -9.31 20.95 -13.04
C LEU A 34 -9.32 19.64 -12.24
N ILE A 35 -8.63 18.61 -12.71
CA ILE A 35 -8.60 17.32 -12.01
C ILE A 35 -7.84 17.42 -10.69
N PHE A 36 -6.74 18.14 -10.65
CA PHE A 36 -5.93 18.31 -9.45
C PHE A 36 -6.71 19.02 -8.35
N PHE A 37 -7.41 20.11 -8.68
CA PHE A 37 -8.28 20.82 -7.74
C PHE A 37 -9.39 19.92 -7.20
N LEU A 38 -10.10 19.19 -8.06
CA LEU A 38 -11.17 18.27 -7.65
C LEU A 38 -10.65 17.17 -6.73
N CYS A 39 -9.53 16.53 -7.08
CA CYS A 39 -8.91 15.49 -6.27
C CYS A 39 -8.48 16.00 -4.89
N ILE A 40 -7.87 17.19 -4.81
CA ILE A 40 -7.49 17.81 -3.52
C ILE A 40 -8.73 18.11 -2.68
N LEU A 41 -9.74 18.76 -3.27
CA LEU A 41 -10.96 19.15 -2.57
C LEU A 41 -11.68 17.93 -2.00
N LEU A 42 -11.89 16.89 -2.82
CA LEU A 42 -12.56 15.67 -2.39
C LEU A 42 -11.75 14.91 -1.34
N THR A 43 -10.42 14.82 -1.52
CA THR A 43 -9.55 14.19 -0.53
C THR A 43 -9.61 14.95 0.80
N TYR A 44 -9.56 16.28 0.78
CA TYR A 44 -9.68 17.11 1.99
C TYR A 44 -11.03 16.92 2.69
N ILE A 45 -12.15 17.02 1.95
CA ILE A 45 -13.49 16.85 2.51
C ILE A 45 -13.67 15.44 3.10
N THR A 46 -13.11 14.42 2.44
CA THR A 46 -13.17 13.02 2.91
C THR A 46 -12.35 12.82 4.18
N CYS A 47 -11.15 13.40 4.25
CA CYS A 47 -10.17 13.05 5.28
C CYS A 47 -10.24 13.93 6.53
N LYS A 48 -10.79 15.16 6.45
CA LYS A 48 -10.73 16.14 7.55
C LYS A 48 -11.33 15.70 8.89
N ASN A 49 -12.33 14.82 8.86
CA ASN A 49 -13.11 14.39 10.03
C ASN A 49 -12.92 12.90 10.33
N LEU A 50 -11.87 12.27 9.81
CA LEU A 50 -11.62 10.85 10.07
C LEU A 50 -11.16 10.64 11.53
N PRO A 51 -11.61 9.56 12.18
CA PRO A 51 -11.25 9.29 13.55
C PRO A 51 -9.77 8.88 13.66
N ARG A 52 -9.09 9.38 14.69
CA ARG A 52 -7.68 9.09 14.95
C ARG A 52 -7.52 7.66 15.45
N PHE A 53 -6.35 7.08 15.21
CA PHE A 53 -5.97 5.73 15.60
C PHE A 53 -6.76 4.58 14.95
N TYR A 54 -7.68 4.83 14.01
CA TYR A 54 -8.37 3.75 13.29
C TYR A 54 -7.63 3.36 12.01
N VAL A 55 -7.45 2.05 11.78
CA VAL A 55 -6.91 1.50 10.52
C VAL A 55 -7.82 1.88 9.35
N SER A 56 -9.14 1.97 9.55
CA SER A 56 -10.07 2.42 8.52
C SER A 56 -9.75 3.83 8.03
N SER A 57 -9.29 4.73 8.90
CA SER A 57 -8.89 6.08 8.51
C SER A 57 -7.67 6.07 7.59
N LEU A 58 -6.67 5.24 7.90
CA LEU A 58 -5.50 5.03 7.04
C LEU A 58 -5.90 4.49 5.65
N ILE A 59 -6.79 3.49 5.63
CA ILE A 59 -7.30 2.90 4.39
C ILE A 59 -8.08 3.93 3.56
N ILE A 60 -8.97 4.73 4.19
CA ILE A 60 -9.74 5.75 3.48
C ILE A 60 -8.83 6.81 2.86
N VAL A 61 -7.82 7.29 3.60
CA VAL A 61 -6.83 8.24 3.07
C VAL A 61 -6.08 7.63 1.89
N ALA A 62 -5.59 6.39 2.03
CA ALA A 62 -4.89 5.69 0.96
C ALA A 62 -5.78 5.53 -0.28
N LEU A 63 -7.05 5.13 -0.13
CA LEU A 63 -7.99 5.01 -1.24
C LEU A 63 -8.23 6.36 -1.94
N CYS A 64 -8.39 7.46 -1.21
CA CYS A 64 -8.53 8.80 -1.80
C CYS A 64 -7.31 9.18 -2.66
N TRP A 65 -6.10 8.89 -2.16
CA TRP A 65 -4.87 9.12 -2.90
C TRP A 65 -4.77 8.24 -4.15
N LEU A 66 -5.02 6.94 -4.04
CA LEU A 66 -4.92 6.00 -5.16
C LEU A 66 -5.95 6.33 -6.26
N MET A 67 -7.17 6.68 -5.85
CA MET A 67 -8.22 7.16 -6.76
C MET A 67 -7.78 8.45 -7.47
N SER A 68 -7.24 9.42 -6.73
CA SER A 68 -6.73 10.67 -7.29
C SER A 68 -5.62 10.43 -8.30
N ILE A 69 -4.62 9.62 -7.93
CA ILE A 69 -3.48 9.24 -8.78
C ILE A 69 -3.97 8.60 -10.08
N ARG A 70 -4.90 7.64 -9.97
CA ARG A 70 -5.44 6.92 -11.12
C ARG A 70 -6.26 7.84 -12.03
N LEU A 71 -7.12 8.68 -11.47
CA LEU A 71 -7.92 9.65 -12.24
C LEU A 71 -7.03 10.66 -12.97
N ILE A 72 -6.08 11.28 -12.27
CA ILE A 72 -5.12 12.22 -12.86
C ILE A 72 -4.40 11.54 -14.04
N SER A 73 -3.93 10.31 -13.84
CA SER A 73 -3.21 9.60 -14.89
C SER A 73 -4.08 9.32 -16.13
N LEU A 74 -5.30 8.80 -15.91
CA LEU A 74 -6.23 8.52 -17.00
C LEU A 74 -6.64 9.80 -17.74
N ILE A 75 -6.76 10.94 -17.06
CA ILE A 75 -7.15 12.20 -17.70
C ILE A 75 -6.01 12.82 -18.49
N LEU A 76 -4.76 12.72 -18.02
CA LEU A 76 -3.63 13.41 -18.64
C LEU A 76 -2.88 12.58 -19.69
N PHE A 77 -2.76 11.28 -19.48
CA PHE A 77 -1.89 10.42 -20.28
C PHE A 77 -2.65 9.40 -21.12
N SER A 78 -3.96 9.19 -20.91
CA SER A 78 -4.72 8.34 -21.82
C SER A 78 -4.95 9.05 -23.15
N LYS A 79 -4.79 8.30 -24.25
CA LYS A 79 -5.17 8.79 -25.57
C LYS A 79 -6.69 9.03 -25.57
N THR A 80 -7.09 10.29 -25.80
CA THR A 80 -8.47 10.77 -25.69
C THR A 80 -9.47 10.01 -26.55
N THR A 81 -9.03 9.38 -27.65
CA THR A 81 -9.91 8.72 -28.63
C THR A 81 -10.18 7.24 -28.36
N LEU A 82 -9.42 6.56 -27.50
CA LEU A 82 -9.44 5.08 -27.44
C LEU A 82 -10.08 4.47 -26.19
N LEU A 83 -10.30 5.25 -25.12
CA LEU A 83 -10.82 4.72 -23.87
C LEU A 83 -12.36 4.89 -23.80
N THR A 84 -13.09 3.78 -23.67
CA THR A 84 -14.54 3.78 -23.44
C THR A 84 -14.87 4.05 -21.97
N TYR A 85 -16.10 4.44 -21.65
CA TYR A 85 -16.50 4.69 -20.26
C TYR A 85 -16.39 3.43 -19.40
N GLN A 86 -16.79 2.29 -19.95
CA GLN A 86 -16.69 1.00 -19.28
C GLN A 86 -15.23 0.66 -18.92
N THR A 87 -14.30 0.81 -19.86
CA THR A 87 -12.88 0.52 -19.60
C THR A 87 -12.23 1.54 -18.67
N PHE A 88 -12.66 2.81 -18.72
CA PHE A 88 -12.26 3.84 -17.76
C PHE A 88 -12.71 3.48 -16.34
N LEU A 89 -13.98 3.12 -16.16
CA LEU A 89 -14.54 2.74 -14.87
C LEU A 89 -13.88 1.47 -14.32
N LEU A 90 -13.66 0.45 -15.15
CA LEU A 90 -13.00 -0.79 -14.72
C LEU A 90 -11.56 -0.53 -14.21
N LYS A 91 -10.81 0.37 -14.85
CA LYS A 91 -9.46 0.75 -14.39
C LYS A 91 -9.47 1.47 -13.04
N ILE A 92 -10.55 2.17 -12.72
CA ILE A 92 -10.73 2.83 -11.42
C ILE A 92 -11.17 1.82 -10.37
N LEU A 93 -12.17 0.98 -10.68
CA LEU A 93 -12.69 -0.04 -9.77
C LEU A 93 -11.66 -1.11 -9.40
N TRP A 94 -10.65 -1.34 -10.25
CA TRP A 94 -9.53 -2.25 -9.97
C TRP A 94 -8.82 -1.93 -8.64
N ILE A 95 -8.85 -0.68 -8.16
CA ILE A 95 -8.27 -0.30 -6.87
C ILE A 95 -8.95 -1.02 -5.70
N TYR A 96 -10.27 -1.26 -5.81
CA TYR A 96 -11.06 -1.95 -4.78
C TYR A 96 -11.06 -3.46 -4.97
N LEU A 97 -11.04 -3.91 -6.23
CA LEU A 97 -11.10 -5.32 -6.60
C LEU A 97 -10.04 -5.60 -7.66
N PRO A 98 -8.79 -5.86 -7.25
CA PRO A 98 -7.67 -6.10 -8.17
C PRO A 98 -7.73 -7.52 -8.75
N ILE A 99 -8.83 -7.83 -9.44
CA ILE A 99 -9.09 -9.13 -10.03
C ILE A 99 -8.33 -9.26 -11.34
N LEU A 100 -7.65 -10.40 -11.51
CA LEU A 100 -6.87 -10.72 -12.70
C LEU A 100 -7.21 -12.12 -13.21
N PRO A 101 -7.20 -12.34 -14.54
CA PRO A 101 -7.27 -13.66 -15.12
C PRO A 101 -6.11 -14.54 -14.62
N LYS A 102 -6.41 -15.77 -14.19
CA LYS A 102 -5.41 -16.69 -13.62
C LYS A 102 -4.23 -16.93 -14.56
N ASN A 103 -4.49 -17.02 -15.87
CA ASN A 103 -3.46 -17.26 -16.89
C ASN A 103 -2.41 -16.15 -17.01
N LYS A 104 -2.67 -14.95 -16.45
CA LYS A 104 -1.68 -13.86 -16.42
C LYS A 104 -0.73 -13.94 -15.23
N VAL A 105 -1.04 -14.77 -14.23
CA VAL A 105 -0.22 -14.93 -13.02
C VAL A 105 0.81 -16.02 -13.25
N LYS A 106 2.09 -15.66 -13.21
CA LYS A 106 3.20 -16.63 -13.26
C LYS A 106 3.35 -17.32 -11.92
N ASN A 107 3.58 -18.64 -11.94
CA ASN A 107 3.88 -19.46 -10.75
C ASN A 107 2.85 -19.34 -9.62
N GLN A 108 1.56 -19.52 -9.93
CA GLN A 108 0.51 -19.46 -8.92
C GLN A 108 0.50 -20.72 -8.06
N TRP A 109 0.59 -20.53 -6.74
CA TRP A 109 0.56 -21.62 -5.77
C TRP A 109 -0.82 -22.27 -5.67
N SER A 110 -0.82 -23.53 -5.20
CA SER A 110 -2.05 -24.29 -5.00
C SER A 110 -2.93 -23.65 -3.93
N ILE A 111 -4.24 -23.92 -3.97
CA ILE A 111 -5.16 -23.43 -2.93
C ILE A 111 -4.74 -23.95 -1.56
N ILE A 112 -4.28 -25.20 -1.47
CA ILE A 112 -3.77 -25.83 -0.25
C ILE A 112 -2.60 -25.02 0.34
N TYR A 113 -1.66 -24.58 -0.50
CA TYR A 113 -0.55 -23.75 -0.06
C TYR A 113 -1.05 -22.44 0.58
N HIS A 114 -2.01 -21.76 -0.04
CA HIS A 114 -2.57 -20.53 0.52
C HIS A 114 -3.33 -20.77 1.83
N ILE A 115 -4.05 -21.89 1.97
CA ILE A 115 -4.71 -22.26 3.23
C ILE A 115 -3.67 -22.41 4.36
N ILE A 116 -2.58 -23.14 4.11
CA ILE A 116 -1.49 -23.31 5.08
C ILE A 116 -0.87 -21.95 5.42
N LEU A 117 -0.62 -21.11 4.41
CA LEU A 117 -0.04 -19.78 4.60
C LEU A 117 -0.95 -18.88 5.44
N ILE A 118 -2.28 -18.91 5.21
CA ILE A 118 -3.27 -18.19 6.00
C ILE A 118 -3.20 -18.61 7.47
N ILE A 119 -3.20 -19.92 7.73
CA ILE A 119 -3.13 -20.45 9.10
C ILE A 119 -1.85 -19.96 9.79
N ILE A 120 -0.69 -20.10 9.13
CA ILE A 120 0.60 -19.66 9.68
C ILE A 120 0.57 -18.16 9.99
N LYS A 121 0.18 -17.33 9.02
CA LYS A 121 0.14 -15.88 9.17
C LYS A 121 -0.83 -15.46 10.27
N LEU A 122 -2.01 -16.06 10.33
CA LEU A 122 -3.00 -15.79 11.36
C LEU A 122 -2.46 -16.10 12.76
N LEU A 123 -1.87 -17.28 12.95
CA LEU A 123 -1.32 -17.69 14.25
C LEU A 123 -0.16 -16.79 14.69
N ILE A 124 0.77 -16.48 13.78
CA ILE A 124 1.89 -15.56 14.07
C ILE A 124 1.37 -14.16 14.38
N ASN A 125 0.42 -13.65 13.60
CA ASN A 125 -0.14 -12.32 13.80
C ASN A 125 -0.81 -12.18 15.18
N HIS A 126 -1.64 -13.16 15.55
CA HIS A 126 -2.31 -13.20 16.84
C HIS A 126 -1.30 -13.35 18.00
N TRP A 127 -0.25 -14.13 17.79
CA TRP A 127 0.82 -14.30 18.77
C TRP A 127 1.59 -12.99 19.02
N ILE A 128 2.01 -12.30 17.95
CA ILE A 128 2.68 -11.00 18.04
C ILE A 128 1.78 -9.96 18.69
N TYR A 129 0.51 -9.87 18.29
CA TYR A 129 -0.47 -8.96 18.88
C TYR A 129 -0.58 -9.14 20.40
N ARG A 130 -0.79 -10.37 20.85
CA ARG A 130 -0.88 -10.68 22.29
C ARG A 130 0.41 -10.38 23.04
N TRP A 131 1.56 -10.55 22.39
CA TRP A 131 2.86 -10.20 22.98
C TRP A 131 3.01 -8.67 23.13
N PHE A 132 2.57 -7.88 22.15
CA PHE A 132 2.55 -6.42 22.25
C PHE A 132 1.64 -5.92 23.37
N ILE A 133 0.42 -6.48 23.50
CA ILE A 133 -0.49 -6.11 24.59
C ILE A 133 0.13 -6.43 25.96
N LYS A 134 0.82 -7.57 26.09
CA LYS A 134 1.48 -7.96 27.34
C LYS A 134 2.67 -7.06 27.69
N CYS A 135 3.49 -6.69 26.72
CA CYS A 135 4.79 -6.03 26.93
C CYS A 135 4.80 -4.52 26.69
N GLY A 136 3.68 -3.94 26.23
CA GLY A 136 3.63 -2.57 25.76
C GLY A 136 4.44 -2.35 24.48
N MET A 137 4.50 -1.10 24.02
CA MET A 137 5.15 -0.72 22.77
C MET A 137 6.09 0.48 22.94
N GLU A 138 7.17 0.25 23.67
CA GLU A 138 8.30 1.17 23.67
C GLU A 138 9.08 1.04 22.36
N VAL A 139 9.86 2.06 22.01
CA VAL A 139 10.61 2.05 20.75
C VAL A 139 11.90 1.25 20.91
N SER A 140 11.99 0.15 20.17
CA SER A 140 13.24 -0.59 19.97
C SER A 140 13.30 -1.16 18.56
N TYR A 141 14.48 -1.60 18.12
CA TYR A 141 14.62 -2.20 16.78
C TYR A 141 13.89 -3.54 16.71
N GLU A 142 13.90 -4.29 17.79
CA GLU A 142 13.24 -5.57 17.98
C GLU A 142 11.72 -5.41 17.87
N ARG A 143 11.16 -4.41 18.56
CA ARG A 143 9.73 -4.08 18.47
C ARG A 143 9.36 -3.53 17.09
N THR A 144 10.25 -2.76 16.46
CA THR A 144 10.08 -2.30 15.07
C THR A 144 10.01 -3.47 14.10
N PHE A 145 10.91 -4.44 14.25
CA PHE A 145 10.90 -5.65 13.45
C PHE A 145 9.66 -6.51 13.70
N LEU A 146 9.26 -6.70 14.96
CA LEU A 146 8.02 -7.41 15.30
C LEU A 146 6.79 -6.71 14.74
N PHE A 147 6.75 -5.38 14.73
CA PHE A 147 5.64 -4.63 14.17
C PHE A 147 5.61 -4.73 12.64
N TYR A 148 6.78 -4.73 11.99
CA TYR A 148 6.88 -5.06 10.57
C TYR A 148 6.35 -6.47 10.28
N LEU A 149 6.73 -7.49 11.06
CA LEU A 149 6.20 -8.85 10.94
C LEU A 149 4.68 -8.90 11.18
N PHE A 150 4.17 -8.12 12.13
CA PHE A 150 2.74 -7.97 12.38
C PHE A 150 2.01 -7.42 11.14
N ILE A 151 2.52 -6.36 10.51
CA ILE A 151 1.96 -5.82 9.25
C ILE A 151 2.06 -6.86 8.13
N MET A 152 3.19 -7.56 8.00
CA MET A 152 3.35 -8.56 6.94
C MET A 152 2.38 -9.73 7.11
N THR A 153 2.11 -10.14 8.34
CA THR A 153 1.22 -11.27 8.64
C THR A 153 -0.26 -10.90 8.54
N ILE A 154 -0.66 -9.64 8.76
CA ILE A 154 -2.07 -9.20 8.57
C ILE A 154 -2.58 -9.42 7.13
N SER A 155 -1.65 -9.60 6.17
CA SER A 155 -1.98 -9.93 4.78
C SER A 155 -2.73 -11.26 4.61
N TYR A 156 -2.90 -12.08 5.66
CA TYR A 156 -3.76 -13.26 5.61
C TYR A 156 -5.20 -12.92 5.19
N ILE A 157 -5.68 -11.69 5.45
CA ILE A 157 -7.00 -11.23 5.02
C ILE A 157 -7.09 -11.22 3.48
N PHE A 158 -6.08 -10.66 2.82
CA PHE A 158 -6.00 -10.67 1.35
C PHE A 158 -5.85 -12.09 0.78
N ASP A 159 -5.15 -12.97 1.49
CA ASP A 159 -5.05 -14.37 1.09
C ASP A 159 -6.41 -15.09 1.17
N ILE A 160 -7.23 -14.80 2.19
CA ILE A 160 -8.61 -15.31 2.32
C ILE A 160 -9.47 -14.80 1.15
N GLU A 161 -9.44 -13.49 0.87
CA GLU A 161 -10.18 -12.89 -0.24
C GLU A 161 -9.78 -13.52 -1.58
N MET A 162 -8.48 -13.76 -1.78
CA MET A 162 -7.97 -14.43 -2.99
C MET A 162 -8.56 -15.84 -3.13
N ILE A 163 -8.59 -16.63 -2.06
CA ILE A 163 -9.18 -17.98 -2.08
C ILE A 163 -10.67 -17.91 -2.42
N ILE A 164 -11.42 -16.98 -1.80
CA ILE A 164 -12.85 -16.81 -2.07
C ILE A 164 -13.08 -16.53 -3.57
N ILE A 165 -12.34 -15.59 -4.16
CA ILE A 165 -12.46 -15.28 -5.59
C ILE A 165 -12.10 -16.49 -6.46
N ARG A 166 -11.05 -17.24 -6.13
CA ARG A 166 -10.67 -18.45 -6.87
C ARG A 166 -11.76 -19.51 -6.78
N ILE A 167 -12.37 -19.73 -5.62
CA ILE A 167 -13.46 -20.71 -5.46
C ILE A 167 -14.70 -20.27 -6.26
N LEU A 168 -15.17 -19.03 -6.06
CA LEU A 168 -16.37 -18.50 -6.71
C LEU A 168 -16.27 -18.49 -8.24
N THR A 169 -15.06 -18.25 -8.76
CA THR A 169 -14.82 -18.20 -10.21
C THR A 169 -14.38 -19.52 -10.82
N ARG A 170 -14.39 -20.62 -10.04
CA ARG A 170 -13.88 -21.94 -10.47
C ARG A 170 -12.45 -21.85 -11.01
N ASP A 171 -11.61 -21.13 -10.27
CA ASP A 171 -10.18 -20.91 -10.51
C ASP A 171 -9.87 -20.22 -11.85
N LYS A 172 -10.83 -19.48 -12.43
CA LYS A 172 -10.63 -18.67 -13.64
C LYS A 172 -9.98 -17.32 -13.34
N TYR A 173 -10.28 -16.75 -12.17
CA TYR A 173 -9.76 -15.47 -11.73
C TYR A 173 -9.14 -15.59 -10.34
N THR A 174 -8.25 -14.64 -10.04
CA THR A 174 -7.59 -14.50 -8.75
C THR A 174 -7.47 -13.02 -8.42
N LEU A 175 -7.15 -12.71 -7.16
CA LEU A 175 -6.71 -11.37 -6.78
C LEU A 175 -5.20 -11.22 -7.00
N GLU A 176 -4.79 -9.99 -7.31
CA GLU A 176 -3.39 -9.56 -7.20
C GLU A 176 -2.88 -9.88 -5.78
N SER A 177 -1.77 -10.59 -5.69
CA SER A 177 -1.20 -10.95 -4.39
C SER A 177 -0.73 -9.71 -3.64
N PHE A 178 -0.98 -9.60 -2.34
CA PHE A 178 -0.47 -8.46 -1.58
C PHE A 178 1.06 -8.40 -1.64
N THR A 179 1.75 -9.51 -1.37
CA THR A 179 3.22 -9.60 -1.37
C THR A 179 3.68 -10.94 -1.94
N ASN A 180 4.87 -10.97 -2.53
CA ASN A 180 5.54 -12.17 -3.04
C ASN A 180 6.90 -12.39 -2.35
N PHE A 181 6.88 -13.01 -1.17
CA PHE A 181 8.05 -13.28 -0.31
C PHE A 181 9.08 -12.14 -0.28
N PRO A 182 8.76 -10.97 0.29
CA PRO A 182 9.67 -9.82 0.29
C PRO A 182 11.01 -10.07 0.98
N ILE A 183 11.05 -11.05 1.90
CA ILE A 183 12.29 -11.48 2.55
C ILE A 183 13.31 -12.08 1.58
N LEU A 184 12.91 -12.45 0.35
CA LEU A 184 13.82 -13.01 -0.65
C LEU A 184 14.42 -11.92 -1.56
N SER A 185 14.18 -10.64 -1.29
CA SER A 185 14.75 -9.54 -2.08
C SER A 185 16.28 -9.47 -1.98
N LEU A 186 16.94 -9.41 -3.12
CA LEU A 186 18.39 -9.22 -3.24
C LEU A 186 18.78 -7.76 -3.53
N SER A 187 17.78 -6.90 -3.79
CA SER A 187 17.93 -5.45 -3.98
C SER A 187 16.67 -4.72 -3.50
N LEU A 188 16.80 -3.44 -3.16
CA LEU A 188 15.66 -2.58 -2.83
C LEU A 188 14.73 -2.39 -4.04
N ARG A 189 15.30 -2.34 -5.25
CA ARG A 189 14.53 -2.30 -6.49
C ARG A 189 13.65 -3.55 -6.66
N GLU A 190 14.16 -4.73 -6.33
CA GLU A 190 13.37 -5.96 -6.36
C GLU A 190 12.30 -5.96 -5.26
N PHE A 191 12.65 -5.52 -4.04
CA PHE A 191 11.70 -5.37 -2.94
C PHE A 191 10.49 -4.52 -3.34
N TRP A 192 10.72 -3.25 -3.70
CA TRP A 192 9.66 -2.31 -4.02
C TRP A 192 9.01 -2.57 -5.37
N GLY A 193 9.77 -3.08 -6.34
CA GLY A 193 9.34 -3.24 -7.72
C GLY A 193 8.64 -4.55 -8.04
N GLN A 194 8.87 -5.60 -7.24
CA GLN A 194 8.48 -6.97 -7.60
C GLN A 194 7.96 -7.83 -6.45
N ARG A 195 8.11 -7.45 -5.18
CA ARG A 195 7.77 -8.35 -4.06
C ARG A 195 6.89 -7.74 -3.00
N TYR A 196 7.03 -6.45 -2.74
CA TYR A 196 6.27 -5.77 -1.70
C TYR A 196 5.08 -5.00 -2.28
N ASN A 197 3.90 -5.24 -1.70
CA ASN A 197 2.67 -4.51 -1.95
C ASN A 197 2.32 -4.33 -3.44
N HIS A 198 2.04 -5.43 -4.14
CA HIS A 198 1.80 -5.42 -5.59
C HIS A 198 0.61 -4.57 -6.00
N ILE A 199 -0.44 -4.48 -5.16
CA ILE A 199 -1.61 -3.65 -5.46
C ILE A 199 -1.18 -2.17 -5.63
N ILE A 200 -0.43 -1.65 -4.65
CA ILE A 200 0.08 -0.28 -4.70
C ILE A 200 1.14 -0.14 -5.81
N ASN A 201 2.04 -1.12 -5.94
CA ASN A 201 3.05 -1.12 -7.00
C ASN A 201 2.41 -1.00 -8.39
N THR A 202 1.40 -1.82 -8.71
CA THR A 202 0.70 -1.81 -10.00
C THR A 202 0.04 -0.45 -10.25
N ILE A 203 -0.63 0.12 -9.25
CA ILE A 203 -1.27 1.44 -9.39
C ILE A 203 -0.23 2.53 -9.66
N LEU A 204 0.82 2.61 -8.84
CA LEU A 204 1.85 3.62 -8.98
C LEU A 204 2.65 3.44 -10.29
N LYS A 205 2.92 2.19 -10.67
CA LYS A 205 3.64 1.88 -11.91
C LYS A 205 2.87 2.33 -13.13
N GLU A 206 1.60 1.94 -13.23
CA GLU A 206 0.77 2.28 -14.38
C GLU A 206 0.34 3.75 -14.40
N SER A 207 0.17 4.37 -13.23
CA SER A 207 -0.41 5.71 -13.15
C SER A 207 0.63 6.82 -13.09
N ILE A 208 1.83 6.54 -12.57
CA ILE A 208 2.90 7.54 -12.38
C ILE A 208 4.16 7.10 -13.11
N PHE A 209 4.73 5.94 -12.76
CA PHE A 209 6.06 5.57 -13.24
C PHE A 209 6.12 5.48 -14.77
N GLU A 210 5.26 4.67 -15.41
CA GLU A 210 5.29 4.48 -16.86
C GLU A 210 4.97 5.77 -17.63
N PRO A 211 3.90 6.53 -17.30
CA PRO A 211 3.64 7.80 -17.97
C PRO A 211 4.79 8.81 -17.85
N ILE A 212 5.36 8.99 -16.66
CA ILE A 212 6.49 9.91 -16.43
C ILE A 212 7.75 9.41 -17.13
N ARG A 213 8.01 8.10 -17.12
CA ARG A 213 9.16 7.50 -17.81
C ARG A 213 9.08 7.76 -19.31
N LEU A 214 7.89 7.69 -19.90
CA LEU A 214 7.68 7.97 -21.32
C LEU A 214 7.82 9.47 -21.64
N GLU A 215 7.29 10.35 -20.78
CA GLU A 215 7.36 11.81 -21.00
C GLU A 215 8.80 12.33 -20.87
N PHE A 216 9.56 11.86 -19.87
CA PHE A 216 10.91 12.35 -19.56
C PHE A 216 12.04 11.45 -20.08
N SER A 217 11.69 10.32 -20.72
CA SER A 217 12.66 9.30 -21.17
C SER A 217 13.66 8.85 -20.09
N SER A 218 13.24 8.86 -18.82
CA SER A 218 14.10 8.58 -17.66
C SER A 218 13.39 7.75 -16.61
N SER A 219 13.88 6.53 -16.39
CA SER A 219 13.41 5.65 -15.31
C SER A 219 13.75 6.19 -13.93
N THR A 220 14.85 6.93 -13.80
CA THR A 220 15.31 7.54 -12.55
C THR A 220 14.36 8.65 -12.10
N ILE A 221 14.00 9.55 -13.02
CA ILE A 221 13.04 10.63 -12.73
C ILE A 221 11.67 10.04 -12.39
N ALA A 222 11.23 9.03 -13.16
CA ALA A 222 9.99 8.33 -12.90
C ALA A 222 9.95 7.64 -11.53
N ALA A 223 11.03 6.95 -11.15
CA ALA A 223 11.15 6.33 -9.83
C ALA A 223 11.10 7.39 -8.72
N LEU A 224 11.89 8.46 -8.84
CA LEU A 224 11.95 9.53 -7.85
C LEU A 224 10.58 10.17 -7.61
N ILE A 225 9.88 10.56 -8.69
CA ILE A 225 8.52 11.12 -8.60
C ILE A 225 7.55 10.12 -7.97
N THR A 226 7.64 8.84 -8.34
CA THR A 226 6.79 7.78 -7.78
C THR A 226 6.98 7.63 -6.26
N PHE A 227 8.23 7.61 -5.79
CA PHE A 227 8.53 7.54 -4.36
C PHE A 227 8.12 8.82 -3.60
N ILE A 228 8.29 10.00 -4.20
CA ILE A 228 7.84 11.26 -3.60
C ILE A 228 6.32 11.24 -3.40
N ILE A 229 5.56 10.86 -4.43
CA ILE A 229 4.09 10.79 -4.33
C ILE A 229 3.66 9.72 -3.30
N SER A 230 4.32 8.57 -3.27
CA SER A 230 4.09 7.55 -2.25
C SER A 230 4.40 8.05 -0.83
N GLY A 231 5.49 8.80 -0.66
CA GLY A 231 5.86 9.42 0.61
C GLY A 231 4.82 10.43 1.09
N LEU A 232 4.33 11.30 0.21
CA LEU A 232 3.28 12.26 0.54
C LEU A 232 1.96 11.59 0.93
N LEU A 233 1.60 10.47 0.28
CA LEU A 233 0.47 9.65 0.68
C LEU A 233 0.62 9.18 2.13
N HIS A 234 1.77 8.58 2.47
CA HIS A 234 2.01 8.07 3.82
C HIS A 234 2.08 9.19 4.86
N VAL A 235 2.67 10.34 4.52
CA VAL A 235 2.66 11.52 5.38
C VAL A 235 1.23 11.94 5.70
N HIS A 236 0.36 12.05 4.68
CA HIS A 236 -1.04 12.42 4.90
C HIS A 236 -1.78 11.37 5.74
N ALA A 237 -1.58 10.08 5.45
CA ALA A 237 -2.21 8.99 6.19
C ALA A 237 -1.79 8.97 7.66
N CYS A 238 -0.49 9.05 7.95
CA CYS A 238 0.05 9.12 9.30
C CYS A 238 -0.42 10.38 10.03
N PHE A 239 -0.45 11.53 9.36
CA PHE A 239 -0.93 12.77 9.95
C PHE A 239 -2.40 12.68 10.35
N VAL A 240 -3.27 12.13 9.49
CA VAL A 240 -4.69 11.92 9.82
C VAL A 240 -4.86 10.92 10.96
N ALA A 241 -4.06 9.85 10.98
CA ALA A 241 -4.17 8.81 12.01
C ALA A 241 -3.70 9.27 13.40
N PHE A 242 -2.63 10.08 13.47
CA PHE A 242 -1.95 10.40 14.73
C PHE A 242 -1.99 11.88 15.14
N ASP A 243 -2.39 12.77 14.23
CA ASP A 243 -2.39 14.23 14.41
C ASP A 243 -1.10 14.78 15.03
N ASP A 244 0.03 14.32 14.51
CA ASP A 244 1.35 14.71 14.99
C ASP A 244 2.20 15.22 13.84
N LYS A 245 2.72 16.43 13.98
CA LYS A 245 3.59 17.05 12.98
C LYS A 245 5.01 16.48 13.00
N SER A 246 5.47 15.94 14.12
CA SER A 246 6.82 15.38 14.26
C SER A 246 7.08 14.19 13.34
N ILE A 247 6.02 13.48 12.93
CA ILE A 247 6.12 12.27 12.11
C ILE A 247 6.22 12.56 10.61
N LEU A 248 5.87 13.79 10.17
CA LEU A 248 5.79 14.17 8.75
C LEU A 248 7.14 13.98 8.05
N PHE A 249 8.17 14.63 8.59
CA PHE A 249 9.50 14.61 7.98
C PHE A 249 10.13 13.21 7.97
N PRO A 250 10.17 12.45 9.08
CA PRO A 250 10.65 11.07 9.08
C PRO A 250 9.90 10.18 8.08
N THR A 251 8.56 10.25 8.06
CA THR A 251 7.74 9.45 7.14
C THR A 251 8.08 9.73 5.68
N PHE A 252 8.25 11.01 5.32
CA PHE A 252 8.66 11.38 3.96
C PHE A 252 10.09 10.89 3.64
N MET A 253 11.03 11.08 4.58
CA MET A 253 12.43 10.69 4.42
C MET A 253 12.58 9.18 4.19
N PHE A 254 11.74 8.34 4.81
CA PHE A 254 11.73 6.90 4.54
C PHE A 254 11.61 6.63 3.03
N PHE A 255 10.59 7.17 2.37
CA PHE A 255 10.38 6.94 0.93
C PHE A 255 11.43 7.64 0.07
N PHE A 256 11.87 8.83 0.46
CA PHE A 256 12.87 9.59 -0.29
C PHE A 256 14.23 8.89 -0.30
N LEU A 257 14.70 8.38 0.84
CA LEU A 257 15.94 7.62 0.94
C LEU A 257 15.88 6.32 0.13
N HIS A 258 14.74 5.63 0.14
CA HIS A 258 14.53 4.45 -0.71
C HIS A 258 14.54 4.79 -2.21
N ALA A 259 14.04 5.96 -2.60
CA ALA A 259 14.12 6.44 -3.98
C ALA A 259 15.58 6.60 -4.44
N ILE A 260 16.40 7.23 -3.60
CA ILE A 260 17.83 7.42 -3.85
C ILE A 260 18.53 6.07 -3.91
N ALA A 261 18.29 5.18 -2.93
CA ALA A 261 18.91 3.88 -2.88
C ALA A 261 18.55 3.00 -4.10
N CYS A 262 17.28 2.94 -4.50
CA CYS A 262 16.85 2.26 -5.73
C CYS A 262 17.49 2.87 -6.99
N SER A 263 17.66 4.20 -7.02
CA SER A 263 18.31 4.90 -8.13
C SER A 263 19.80 4.55 -8.21
N ILE A 264 20.49 4.51 -7.08
CA ILE A 264 21.89 4.07 -6.99
C ILE A 264 22.01 2.63 -7.48
N GLU A 265 21.18 1.70 -6.96
CA GLU A 265 21.16 0.30 -7.42
C GLU A 265 20.95 0.14 -8.92
N THR A 266 20.16 1.04 -9.54
CA THR A 266 19.92 1.00 -10.99
C THR A 266 21.15 1.35 -11.82
N HIS A 267 22.02 2.23 -11.33
CA HIS A 267 23.24 2.66 -12.04
C HIS A 267 24.48 1.88 -11.61
N MET A 268 24.40 1.12 -10.52
CA MET A 268 25.49 0.25 -10.08
C MET A 268 25.63 -0.94 -11.03
N LYS A 269 26.77 -1.00 -11.71
CA LYS A 269 27.13 -2.10 -12.63
C LYS A 269 27.75 -3.33 -11.94
N ILE A 270 27.99 -3.24 -10.63
CA ILE A 270 28.66 -4.28 -9.86
C ILE A 270 27.65 -5.40 -9.58
N LYS A 271 27.93 -6.60 -10.12
CA LYS A 271 27.22 -7.82 -9.71
C LYS A 271 27.67 -8.19 -8.30
N ARG A 272 26.77 -8.09 -7.33
CA ARG A 272 27.03 -8.49 -5.95
C ARG A 272 26.65 -9.97 -5.77
N PRO A 273 27.37 -10.74 -4.91
CA PRO A 273 26.91 -12.05 -4.49
C PRO A 273 25.50 -11.98 -3.87
N GLU A 274 24.70 -13.03 -4.04
CA GLU A 274 23.30 -13.04 -3.58
C GLU A 274 23.19 -12.75 -2.08
N HIS A 275 24.03 -13.39 -1.25
CA HIS A 275 24.05 -13.16 0.19
C HIS A 275 24.38 -11.70 0.55
N ALA A 276 25.31 -11.08 -0.16
CA ALA A 276 25.67 -9.68 0.08
C ALA A 276 24.54 -8.73 -0.32
N GLY A 277 23.87 -8.99 -1.45
CA GLY A 277 22.69 -8.24 -1.88
C GLY A 277 21.53 -8.37 -0.88
N TRP A 278 21.28 -9.60 -0.42
CA TRP A 278 20.28 -9.90 0.60
C TRP A 278 20.56 -9.15 1.91
N ILE A 279 21.77 -9.28 2.47
CA ILE A 279 22.16 -8.62 3.73
C ILE A 279 22.01 -7.11 3.60
N LEU A 280 22.52 -6.50 2.53
CA LEU A 280 22.46 -5.05 2.35
C LEU A 280 21.02 -4.56 2.23
N THR A 281 20.19 -5.27 1.46
CA THR A 281 18.77 -4.91 1.26
C THR A 281 18.03 -4.91 2.60
N HIS A 282 18.18 -5.97 3.38
CA HIS A 282 17.49 -6.13 4.65
C HIS A 282 18.06 -5.22 5.74
N ALA A 283 19.38 -5.02 5.77
CA ALA A 283 20.00 -4.04 6.67
C ALA A 283 19.48 -2.63 6.38
N PHE A 284 19.40 -2.22 5.12
CA PHE A 284 18.88 -0.91 4.75
C PHE A 284 17.41 -0.76 5.14
N LEU A 285 16.57 -1.77 4.86
CA LEU A 285 15.15 -1.78 5.26
C LEU A 285 15.02 -1.66 6.78
N LEU A 286 15.77 -2.44 7.55
CA LEU A 286 15.73 -2.42 9.01
C LEU A 286 16.18 -1.07 9.58
N ILE A 287 17.31 -0.53 9.12
CA ILE A 287 17.87 0.75 9.58
C ILE A 287 16.91 1.91 9.31
N THR A 288 16.25 1.91 8.15
CA THR A 288 15.34 2.99 7.76
C THR A 288 13.92 2.80 8.28
N SER A 289 13.50 1.57 8.61
CA SER A 289 12.13 1.26 9.03
C SER A 289 11.59 2.11 10.20
N PRO A 290 12.37 2.52 11.22
CA PRO A 290 11.86 3.39 12.27
C PRO A 290 11.34 4.73 11.76
N LEU A 291 11.86 5.25 10.64
CA LEU A 291 11.39 6.51 10.05
C LEU A 291 9.90 6.49 9.69
N MET A 292 9.36 5.30 9.38
CA MET A 292 7.96 5.10 9.03
C MET A 292 7.18 4.40 10.15
N ILE A 293 7.78 3.42 10.82
CA ILE A 293 7.09 2.54 11.78
C ILE A 293 7.01 3.17 13.18
N ARG A 294 7.98 4.00 13.57
CA ARG A 294 8.08 4.55 14.93
C ARG A 294 6.78 5.20 15.46
N PRO A 295 6.01 5.99 14.68
CA PRO A 295 4.74 6.54 15.14
C PRO A 295 3.73 5.47 15.58
N PHE A 296 3.73 4.32 14.89
CA PHE A 296 2.88 3.18 15.19
C PHE A 296 3.34 2.38 16.40
N ILE A 297 4.52 2.67 16.95
CA ILE A 297 5.03 2.05 18.17
C ILE A 297 4.83 3.02 19.33
N GLU A 298 5.39 4.23 19.22
CA GLU A 298 5.31 5.27 20.26
C GLU A 298 3.87 5.62 20.64
N LYS A 299 3.00 5.76 19.63
CA LYS A 299 1.58 6.08 19.84
C LYS A 299 0.68 4.88 19.64
N GLY A 300 1.28 3.71 19.54
CA GLY A 300 0.64 2.56 18.98
C GLY A 300 -0.18 1.74 19.94
N CYS A 301 0.04 1.84 21.27
CA CYS A 301 -0.77 1.09 22.22
C CYS A 301 -2.28 1.38 22.02
N PRO A 302 -2.73 2.64 21.95
CA PRO A 302 -4.10 2.97 21.54
C PRO A 302 -4.47 2.43 20.15
N PHE A 303 -3.57 2.55 19.17
CA PHE A 303 -3.81 2.07 17.81
C PHE A 303 -4.07 0.56 17.76
N ILE A 304 -3.23 -0.26 18.37
CA ILE A 304 -3.34 -1.72 18.37
C ILE A 304 -4.59 -2.15 19.16
N MET A 305 -4.88 -1.52 20.30
CA MET A 305 -6.08 -1.85 21.07
C MET A 305 -7.40 -1.53 20.35
N ILE A 306 -7.44 -0.42 19.60
CA ILE A 306 -8.62 -0.02 18.81
C ILE A 306 -8.78 -0.91 17.57
N ASN A 307 -7.68 -1.45 17.04
CA ASN A 307 -7.68 -2.28 15.84
C ASN A 307 -7.15 -3.69 16.14
N PRO A 308 -7.88 -4.49 16.94
CA PRO A 308 -7.51 -5.87 17.16
C PRO A 308 -7.50 -6.62 15.82
N PRO A 309 -6.56 -7.57 15.61
CA PRO A 309 -6.54 -8.33 14.38
C PRO A 309 -7.84 -9.13 14.24
N PRO A 310 -8.36 -9.28 13.02
CA PRO A 310 -9.56 -10.09 12.80
C PRO A 310 -9.43 -11.48 13.40
N LEU A 311 -10.57 -12.02 13.83
CA LEU A 311 -10.69 -13.37 14.40
C LEU A 311 -9.95 -13.58 15.74
N ILE A 312 -9.37 -12.55 16.38
CA ILE A 312 -8.59 -12.72 17.63
C ILE A 312 -9.37 -13.29 18.81
N ASN A 313 -10.68 -13.03 18.87
CA ASN A 313 -11.56 -13.44 19.97
C ASN A 313 -12.21 -14.81 19.74
N ILE A 314 -11.86 -15.50 18.66
CA ILE A 314 -12.44 -16.80 18.34
C ILE A 314 -11.81 -17.90 19.20
N GLU A 315 -12.64 -18.67 19.89
CA GLU A 315 -12.20 -19.69 20.85
C GLU A 315 -11.50 -20.89 20.20
N TRP A 316 -11.90 -21.30 18.99
CA TRP A 316 -11.32 -22.46 18.30
C TRP A 316 -9.94 -22.18 17.68
N ILE A 317 -9.48 -20.93 17.65
CA ILE A 317 -8.14 -20.58 17.16
C ILE A 317 -7.13 -20.80 18.30
N PRO A 318 -6.11 -21.65 18.11
CA PRO A 318 -5.19 -21.98 19.19
C PRO A 318 -4.36 -20.77 19.61
N LYS A 319 -4.33 -20.54 20.92
CA LYS A 319 -3.54 -19.45 21.53
C LYS A 319 -2.14 -19.95 21.87
N LEU A 320 -1.18 -19.65 20.99
CA LEU A 320 0.23 -19.95 21.23
C LEU A 320 0.73 -19.36 22.56
N SER A 321 1.68 -20.04 23.20
CA SER A 321 2.29 -19.58 24.46
C SER A 321 3.10 -18.30 24.22
N LEU A 322 2.99 -17.37 25.16
CA LEU A 322 3.74 -16.11 25.08
C LEU A 322 5.11 -16.27 25.76
N PRO A 323 6.16 -15.65 25.22
CA PRO A 323 7.45 -15.56 25.90
C PRO A 323 7.33 -14.93 27.29
N LYS A 324 8.21 -15.34 28.21
CA LYS A 324 8.29 -14.75 29.56
C LYS A 324 8.95 -13.37 29.54
N PHE A 325 9.81 -13.10 28.56
CA PHE A 325 10.49 -11.83 28.37
C PHE A 325 9.72 -10.89 27.44
N CYS A 326 10.07 -9.62 27.49
CA CYS A 326 9.63 -8.60 26.53
C CYS A 326 10.76 -8.26 25.57
N PRO A 327 10.48 -8.07 24.27
CA PRO A 327 11.49 -7.63 23.32
C PRO A 327 12.02 -6.26 23.78
N GLN A 328 13.32 -6.18 24.03
CA GLN A 328 13.96 -4.93 24.45
C GLN A 328 14.22 -4.01 23.28
#